data_AF-A0A6I1JJE5-F1
#
_entry.id   AF-A0A6I1JJE5-F1
#
_cell.length_a   1.000
_cell.length_b   1.000
_cell.length_c   1.000
_cell.angle_alpha   90.00
_cell.angle_beta   90.00
_cell.angle_gamma   90.00
#
_symmetry.space_group_name_H-M   'P 1'
#
loop_
_entity.id
_entity.type
_entity.pdbx_description
1 polymer ?
#
loop_
_entity_poly.entity_id
_entity_poly.type
_entity_poly.pdbx_seq_one_letter_code
_entity_poly.pdbx_strand_id
1 'polypeptide(L)'
;MKLKSVSTALATTTLIALALPAVAQDKSGPNIGMTAEGASAGGASTMGLAQDLYALGVAQGDAVTVLAAAKLAASVDVTAAEAAALDPAKIAFAEGDQETLRKKAAPAAAPAAPAPMMNDGTLRAAAKATFFTATNEDEGAADAPVTADAMFAKAKELAADDEAVVGLIDDAMAEGSRGRIGGSVEWLSRLPSGQTDVWEIPYYGNSYAEVAIVGDGDANLDVAVTDENGNVICYDVSWSDKLYCDWTPAWDGYFYVTVQNMGGSRNSYYLMTN
;
A
#
# COMPACT_ATOMS: atom_id res chain seq x y z
N MET A 1 -67.35 53.17 -16.84
CA MET A 1 -66.65 52.33 -17.83
C MET A 1 -65.32 53.00 -18.18
N LYS A 2 -64.21 52.53 -17.58
CA LYS A 2 -62.79 52.75 -17.94
C LYS A 2 -61.94 52.14 -16.81
N LEU A 3 -61.30 51.01 -17.09
CA LEU A 3 -60.50 50.22 -16.16
C LEU A 3 -59.16 50.92 -15.85
N LYS A 4 -58.75 50.91 -14.58
CA LYS A 4 -57.42 51.34 -14.12
C LYS A 4 -56.52 50.12 -13.87
N SER A 5 -55.36 50.19 -14.53
CA SER A 5 -54.02 49.78 -14.09
C SER A 5 -53.74 48.33 -13.69
N VAL A 6 -53.09 47.64 -14.63
CA VAL A 6 -52.17 46.52 -14.43
C VAL A 6 -50.78 47.08 -14.08
N SER A 7 -50.12 46.55 -13.05
CA SER A 7 -48.66 46.63 -12.91
C SER A 7 -48.15 45.33 -12.30
N THR A 8 -47.70 44.45 -13.20
CA THR A 8 -46.85 43.28 -12.91
C THR A 8 -45.41 43.78 -12.79
N ALA A 9 -44.86 43.78 -11.58
CA ALA A 9 -43.44 44.00 -11.36
C ALA A 9 -42.68 42.70 -11.65
N LEU A 10 -41.86 42.72 -12.71
CA LEU A 10 -40.95 41.64 -13.08
C LEU A 10 -39.70 41.76 -12.20
N ALA A 11 -39.57 40.89 -11.18
CA ALA A 11 -38.36 40.80 -10.38
C ALA A 11 -37.29 40.04 -11.17
N THR A 12 -36.33 40.77 -11.75
CA THR A 12 -35.11 40.19 -12.32
C THR A 12 -34.19 39.76 -11.19
N THR A 13 -34.21 38.47 -10.84
CA THR A 13 -33.22 37.87 -9.95
C THR A 13 -31.94 37.66 -10.73
N THR A 14 -30.99 38.57 -10.61
CA THR A 14 -29.61 38.36 -11.06
C THR A 14 -28.96 37.28 -10.19
N LEU A 15 -28.77 36.08 -10.73
CA LEU A 15 -27.81 35.12 -10.19
C LEU A 15 -26.40 35.72 -10.37
N ILE A 16 -25.82 36.20 -9.27
CA ILE A 16 -24.38 36.45 -9.21
C ILE A 16 -23.74 35.07 -9.09
N ALA A 17 -23.17 34.57 -10.18
CA ALA A 17 -22.23 33.47 -10.12
C ALA A 17 -21.00 33.94 -9.33
N LEU A 18 -20.91 33.58 -8.05
CA LEU A 18 -19.65 33.70 -7.33
C LEU A 18 -18.66 32.72 -7.96
N ALA A 19 -17.88 33.21 -8.91
CA ALA A 19 -16.62 32.58 -9.28
C ALA A 19 -15.70 32.69 -8.05
N LEU A 20 -15.74 31.66 -7.20
CA LEU A 20 -14.70 31.48 -6.20
C LEU A 20 -13.36 31.42 -6.95
N PRO A 21 -12.37 32.26 -6.60
CA PRO A 21 -11.04 32.08 -7.15
C PRO A 21 -10.58 30.66 -6.76
N ALA A 22 -10.22 29.87 -7.77
CA ALA A 22 -9.48 28.64 -7.54
C ALA A 22 -8.17 29.04 -6.86
N VAL A 23 -8.15 28.97 -5.53
CA VAL A 23 -6.90 29.03 -4.77
C VAL A 23 -6.09 27.84 -5.25
N ALA A 24 -5.02 28.11 -5.99
CA ALA A 24 -4.08 27.07 -6.37
C ALA A 24 -3.58 26.43 -5.07
N GLN A 25 -3.84 25.14 -4.90
CA GLN A 25 -3.35 24.39 -3.75
C GLN A 25 -1.83 24.44 -3.76
N ASP A 26 -1.22 24.90 -2.65
CA ASP A 26 0.23 24.99 -2.52
C ASP A 26 0.82 23.56 -2.43
N LYS A 27 1.43 23.10 -3.52
CA LYS A 27 2.03 21.76 -3.64
C LYS A 27 3.54 21.75 -3.35
N SER A 28 4.05 22.72 -2.59
CA SER A 28 5.48 22.83 -2.30
C SER A 28 5.95 22.05 -1.06
N GLY A 29 5.03 21.61 -0.19
CA GLY A 29 5.31 20.76 0.97
C GLY A 29 5.04 19.27 0.71
N PRO A 30 5.20 18.40 1.74
CA PRO A 30 4.81 17.00 1.64
C PRO A 30 3.33 16.84 1.29
N ASN A 31 3.01 15.91 0.40
CA ASN A 31 1.63 15.55 0.04
C ASN A 31 0.93 14.79 1.19
N ILE A 32 0.72 15.46 2.32
CA ILE A 32 0.06 14.94 3.52
C ILE A 32 -1.02 15.94 3.94
N GLY A 33 -2.26 15.49 3.94
CA GLY A 33 -3.44 16.23 4.39
C GLY A 33 -3.77 15.94 5.85
N MET A 34 -4.92 16.44 6.29
CA MET A 34 -5.46 16.05 7.59
C MET A 34 -5.91 14.58 7.53
N THR A 35 -5.44 13.75 8.46
CA THR A 35 -5.89 12.37 8.58
C THR A 35 -7.41 12.36 8.71
N ALA A 36 -8.10 11.60 7.86
CA ALA A 36 -9.54 11.45 7.97
C ALA A 36 -9.89 10.87 9.35
N GLU A 37 -10.64 11.62 10.17
CA GLU A 37 -11.11 11.12 11.47
C GLU A 37 -11.91 9.82 11.26
N GLY A 38 -11.46 8.72 11.88
CA GLY A 38 -12.13 7.42 11.81
C GLY A 38 -11.65 6.47 10.71
N ALA A 39 -10.56 6.76 10.00
CA ALA A 39 -9.93 5.76 9.13
C ALA A 39 -9.36 4.60 9.99
N SER A 40 -9.99 3.43 9.91
CA SER A 40 -9.46 2.20 10.50
C SER A 40 -8.35 1.63 9.62
N ALA A 41 -7.27 1.15 10.24
CA ALA A 41 -6.19 0.45 9.54
C ALA A 41 -6.78 -0.64 8.61
N GLY A 42 -6.30 -0.67 7.37
CA GLY A 42 -6.92 -1.43 6.31
C GLY A 42 -6.45 -2.87 6.22
N GLY A 43 -6.45 -3.41 5.00
CA GLY A 43 -6.15 -4.82 4.78
C GLY A 43 -4.64 -5.06 4.83
N ALA A 44 -3.86 -4.06 4.42
CA ALA A 44 -2.41 -4.09 4.41
C ALA A 44 -1.84 -4.23 5.84
N SER A 45 -2.36 -3.44 6.80
CA SER A 45 -1.95 -3.56 8.21
C SER A 45 -2.32 -4.92 8.82
N THR A 46 -3.51 -5.41 8.47
CA THR A 46 -4.08 -6.65 9.00
C THR A 46 -3.26 -7.86 8.55
N MET A 47 -2.81 -7.85 7.28
CA MET A 47 -1.92 -8.88 6.75
C MET A 47 -0.54 -8.84 7.41
N GLY A 48 0.06 -7.66 7.60
CA GLY A 48 1.34 -7.54 8.32
C GLY A 48 1.27 -8.16 9.73
N LEU A 49 0.23 -7.83 10.49
CA LEU A 49 -0.01 -8.40 11.82
C LEU A 49 -0.21 -9.93 11.78
N ALA A 50 -0.92 -10.44 10.77
CA ALA A 50 -1.13 -11.88 10.63
C ALA A 50 0.21 -12.63 10.46
N GLN A 51 1.16 -12.05 9.72
CA GLN A 51 2.48 -12.64 9.50
C GLN A 51 3.32 -12.65 10.77
N ASP A 52 3.28 -11.56 11.54
CA ASP A 52 3.99 -11.49 12.82
C ASP A 52 3.45 -12.50 13.83
N LEU A 53 2.11 -12.62 13.91
CA LEU A 53 1.46 -13.63 14.75
C LEU A 53 1.78 -15.05 14.29
N TYR A 54 1.83 -15.30 12.98
CA TYR A 54 2.20 -16.60 12.44
C TYR A 54 3.62 -16.98 12.85
N ALA A 55 4.60 -16.08 12.64
CA ALA A 55 5.98 -16.31 13.01
C ALA A 55 6.13 -16.58 14.52
N LEU A 56 5.42 -15.80 15.35
CA LEU A 56 5.41 -15.97 16.80
C LEU A 56 4.80 -17.32 17.22
N GLY A 57 3.66 -17.69 16.65
CA GLY A 57 2.97 -18.94 16.94
C GLY A 57 3.79 -20.17 16.54
N VAL A 58 4.42 -20.13 15.36
CA VAL A 58 5.31 -21.21 14.90
C VAL A 58 6.53 -21.33 15.81
N ALA A 59 7.16 -20.22 16.19
CA ALA A 59 8.31 -20.22 17.10
C ALA A 59 7.97 -20.80 18.49
N GLN A 60 6.73 -20.63 18.94
CA GLN A 60 6.24 -21.16 20.23
C GLN A 60 5.65 -22.56 20.12
N GLY A 61 5.38 -23.05 18.91
CA GLY A 61 4.60 -24.29 18.70
C GLY A 61 3.14 -24.16 19.15
N ASP A 62 2.58 -22.96 19.12
CA ASP A 62 1.21 -22.68 19.58
C ASP A 62 0.22 -22.66 18.41
N ALA A 63 -0.56 -23.75 18.29
CA ALA A 63 -1.59 -23.91 17.28
C ALA A 63 -2.68 -22.82 17.34
N VAL A 64 -3.01 -22.31 18.53
CA VAL A 64 -4.08 -21.31 18.70
C VAL A 64 -3.61 -19.95 18.20
N THR A 65 -2.35 -19.58 18.46
CA THR A 65 -1.76 -18.37 17.92
C THR A 65 -1.63 -18.44 16.39
N VAL A 66 -1.22 -19.58 15.83
CA VAL A 66 -1.18 -19.79 14.37
C VAL A 66 -2.58 -19.77 13.76
N LEU A 67 -3.59 -20.32 14.43
CA LEU A 67 -4.99 -20.21 14.02
C LEU A 67 -5.47 -18.75 14.03
N ALA A 68 -5.10 -17.97 15.04
CA ALA A 68 -5.45 -16.54 15.10
C ALA A 68 -4.84 -15.77 13.92
N ALA A 69 -3.57 -16.05 13.59
CA ALA A 69 -2.92 -15.50 12.40
C ALA A 69 -3.66 -15.89 11.11
N ALA A 70 -3.99 -17.17 10.94
CA ALA A 70 -4.69 -17.68 9.77
C ALA A 70 -6.06 -17.01 9.57
N LYS A 71 -6.84 -16.86 10.65
CA LYS A 71 -8.13 -16.16 10.63
C LYS A 71 -8.00 -14.69 10.29
N LEU A 72 -6.95 -14.03 10.80
CA LEU A 72 -6.69 -12.64 10.52
C LEU A 72 -6.35 -12.44 9.04
N ALA A 73 -5.46 -13.27 8.49
CA ALA A 73 -5.13 -13.26 7.06
C ALA A 73 -6.35 -13.56 6.18
N ALA A 74 -7.14 -14.59 6.52
CA ALA A 74 -8.35 -14.96 5.78
C ALA A 74 -9.47 -13.91 5.84
N SER A 75 -9.40 -12.98 6.80
CA SER A 75 -10.37 -11.89 6.92
C SER A 75 -10.12 -10.73 5.95
N VAL A 76 -8.96 -10.70 5.29
CA VAL A 76 -8.60 -9.68 4.32
C VAL A 76 -8.94 -10.17 2.93
N ASP A 77 -9.88 -9.50 2.27
CA ASP A 77 -10.10 -9.69 0.84
C ASP A 77 -8.93 -9.05 0.09
N VAL A 78 -8.13 -9.87 -0.59
CA VAL A 78 -6.98 -9.41 -1.36
C VAL A 78 -7.18 -9.72 -2.84
N THR A 79 -6.91 -8.72 -3.68
CA THR A 79 -6.88 -8.86 -5.14
C THR A 79 -5.44 -8.83 -5.60
N ALA A 80 -4.92 -9.97 -6.05
CA ALA A 80 -3.62 -10.03 -6.71
C ALA A 80 -3.66 -9.25 -8.03
N ALA A 81 -2.65 -8.42 -8.25
CA ALA A 81 -2.48 -7.63 -9.45
C ALA A 81 -1.07 -7.79 -10.03
N GLU A 82 -0.95 -7.51 -11.32
CA GLU A 82 0.33 -7.36 -12.00
C GLU A 82 0.63 -5.88 -12.19
N ALA A 83 1.85 -5.46 -11.85
CA ALA A 83 2.26 -4.07 -12.04
C ALA A 83 2.65 -3.82 -13.49
N ALA A 84 2.32 -2.63 -13.98
CA ALA A 84 2.85 -2.15 -15.25
C ALA A 84 4.37 -1.96 -15.16
N ALA A 85 5.05 -1.92 -16.31
CA ALA A 85 6.46 -1.56 -16.35
C ALA A 85 6.62 -0.05 -16.14
N LEU A 86 7.36 0.34 -15.11
CA LEU A 86 7.80 1.73 -14.91
C LEU A 86 9.03 1.98 -15.79
N ASP A 87 9.07 3.15 -16.43
CA ASP A 87 10.23 3.57 -17.21
C ASP A 87 11.40 3.91 -16.28
N PRO A 88 12.51 3.14 -16.27
CA PRO A 88 13.62 3.36 -15.37
C PRO A 88 14.29 4.73 -15.56
N ALA A 89 14.18 5.33 -16.74
CA ALA A 89 14.76 6.65 -17.03
C ALA A 89 14.05 7.80 -16.29
N LYS A 90 12.85 7.56 -15.75
CA LYS A 90 12.11 8.52 -14.93
C LYS A 90 12.57 8.55 -13.47
N ILE A 91 13.31 7.53 -13.04
CA ILE A 91 13.81 7.41 -11.68
C ILE A 91 15.26 7.86 -11.65
N ALA A 92 15.55 8.83 -10.79
CA ALA A 92 16.90 9.31 -10.55
C ALA A 92 17.37 8.87 -9.17
N PHE A 93 18.61 8.37 -9.12
CA PHE A 93 19.35 8.13 -7.89
C PHE A 93 20.49 9.16 -7.80
N ALA A 94 20.64 9.83 -6.66
CA ALA A 94 21.81 10.64 -6.37
C ALA A 94 23.07 9.77 -6.17
N GLU A 95 24.25 10.40 -6.25
CA GLU A 95 25.53 9.70 -6.10
C GLU A 95 25.70 9.18 -4.65
N GLY A 96 25.92 7.86 -4.47
CA GLY A 96 25.99 7.20 -3.16
C GLY A 96 24.69 6.55 -2.66
N ASP A 97 23.65 6.50 -3.51
CA ASP A 97 22.27 6.12 -3.14
C ASP A 97 22.01 4.67 -2.72
N GLN A 98 22.96 3.76 -2.93
CA GLN A 98 22.84 2.41 -2.38
C GLN A 98 22.98 2.39 -0.85
N GLU A 99 23.66 3.38 -0.25
CA GLU A 99 23.95 3.42 1.19
C GLU A 99 22.96 4.27 2.02
N THR A 100 22.23 5.21 1.40
CA THR A 100 21.33 6.12 2.14
C THR A 100 19.94 6.23 1.52
N LEU A 101 19.09 5.27 1.88
CA LEU A 101 17.71 5.14 1.38
C LEU A 101 16.82 6.40 1.57
N ARG A 102 17.19 7.33 2.47
CA ARG A 102 16.48 8.61 2.73
C ARG A 102 16.52 9.62 1.57
N LYS A 103 17.46 9.49 0.63
CA LYS A 103 17.68 10.48 -0.45
C LYS A 103 17.05 10.11 -1.79
N LYS A 104 16.29 9.01 -1.85
CA LYS A 104 15.59 8.53 -3.05
C LYS A 104 14.34 9.39 -3.31
N ALA A 105 14.57 10.68 -3.53
CA ALA A 105 13.62 11.64 -4.06
C ALA A 105 13.49 11.40 -5.57
N ALA A 106 12.26 11.39 -6.09
CA ALA A 106 12.05 11.53 -7.52
C ALA A 106 12.79 12.80 -8.04
N PRO A 107 13.30 12.81 -9.28
CA PRO A 107 14.07 13.94 -9.81
C PRO A 107 13.29 15.26 -9.73
N ALA A 108 14.03 16.38 -9.64
CA ALA A 108 13.54 17.77 -9.61
C ALA A 108 12.67 18.22 -10.81
N ALA A 109 12.36 17.31 -11.73
CA ALA A 109 11.32 17.48 -12.73
C ALA A 109 10.26 16.42 -12.46
N ALA A 110 9.37 16.72 -11.51
CA ALA A 110 8.13 15.99 -11.35
C ALA A 110 7.52 15.78 -12.75
N PRO A 111 7.11 14.55 -13.12
CA PRO A 111 6.18 14.42 -14.23
C PRO A 111 5.04 15.38 -13.91
N ALA A 112 4.67 16.24 -14.89
CA ALA A 112 3.60 17.22 -14.69
C ALA A 112 2.47 16.52 -13.96
N ALA A 113 2.09 17.05 -12.79
CA ALA A 113 1.06 16.46 -11.94
C ALA A 113 -0.03 15.91 -12.86
N PRO A 114 -0.43 14.63 -12.72
CA PRO A 114 -1.43 14.07 -13.61
C PRO A 114 -2.56 15.09 -13.70
N ALA A 115 -3.02 15.36 -14.93
CA ALA A 115 -4.24 16.14 -15.11
C ALA A 115 -5.24 15.64 -14.05
N PRO A 116 -5.96 16.55 -13.34
CA PRO A 116 -6.83 16.18 -12.23
C PRO A 116 -7.51 14.87 -12.58
N MET A 117 -7.45 13.84 -11.72
CA MET A 117 -7.71 12.42 -12.07
C MET A 117 -9.10 12.13 -12.67
N MET A 118 -9.87 13.18 -12.95
CA MET A 118 -11.01 13.20 -13.84
C MET A 118 -10.57 13.51 -15.29
N ASN A 119 -10.65 12.48 -16.15
CA ASN A 119 -11.23 12.55 -17.50
C ASN A 119 -10.37 12.09 -18.71
N ASP A 120 -9.62 10.99 -18.60
CA ASP A 120 -9.31 10.15 -19.78
C ASP A 120 -9.92 8.73 -19.72
N GLY A 121 -10.53 8.37 -18.58
CA GLY A 121 -11.16 7.06 -18.38
C GLY A 121 -10.17 5.90 -18.20
N THR A 122 -8.87 6.17 -18.11
CA THR A 122 -7.86 5.16 -17.83
C THR A 122 -7.50 5.16 -16.35
N LEU A 123 -7.83 4.07 -15.66
CA LEU A 123 -7.27 3.79 -14.34
C LEU A 123 -5.77 3.58 -14.53
N ARG A 124 -4.95 4.49 -13.99
CA ARG A 124 -3.50 4.31 -13.99
C ARG A 124 -3.18 3.24 -12.95
N ALA A 125 -2.74 2.07 -13.42
CA ALA A 125 -2.31 0.98 -12.57
C ALA A 125 -0.97 1.33 -11.89
N ALA A 126 -0.66 0.65 -10.79
CA ALA A 126 0.68 0.70 -10.21
C ALA A 126 1.72 0.23 -11.23
N ALA A 127 2.88 0.87 -11.24
CA ALA A 127 3.99 0.51 -12.12
C ALA A 127 5.26 0.24 -11.31
N LYS A 128 6.13 -0.67 -11.78
CA LYS A 128 7.36 -1.06 -11.09
C LYS A 128 8.57 -1.06 -12.01
N ALA A 129 9.73 -0.65 -11.49
CA ALA A 129 11.03 -0.91 -12.07
C ALA A 129 11.99 -1.45 -11.00
N THR A 130 12.89 -2.35 -11.41
CA THR A 130 13.96 -2.91 -10.57
C THR A 130 15.30 -2.33 -11.00
N PHE A 131 16.13 -1.99 -10.02
CA PHE A 131 17.40 -1.30 -10.20
C PHE A 131 18.54 -2.05 -9.51
N PHE A 132 19.74 -1.73 -10.00
CA PHE A 132 21.01 -2.32 -9.60
C PHE A 132 21.14 -3.80 -10.01
N THR A 133 22.33 -4.35 -9.81
CA THR A 133 22.61 -5.77 -10.07
C THR A 133 22.58 -6.51 -8.75
N ALA A 134 22.06 -7.74 -8.76
CA ALA A 134 22.09 -8.59 -7.60
C ALA A 134 23.53 -8.78 -7.09
N THR A 135 23.72 -8.68 -5.77
CA THR A 135 25.02 -8.89 -5.12
C THR A 135 25.37 -10.36 -4.96
N ASN A 136 24.38 -11.25 -5.09
CA ASN A 136 24.53 -12.70 -5.17
C ASN A 136 23.30 -13.34 -5.83
N GLU A 137 23.37 -14.66 -6.02
CA GLU A 137 22.33 -15.49 -6.65
C GLU A 137 21.60 -16.37 -5.62
N ASP A 138 21.61 -15.99 -4.33
CA ASP A 138 20.86 -16.73 -3.32
C ASP A 138 19.37 -16.44 -3.48
N GLU A 139 18.62 -17.47 -3.87
CA GLU A 139 17.19 -17.41 -4.17
C GLU A 139 16.30 -17.33 -2.92
N GLY A 140 16.85 -17.33 -1.71
CA GLY A 140 16.06 -17.38 -0.49
C GLY A 140 15.42 -18.75 -0.25
N ALA A 141 14.77 -18.89 0.89
CA ALA A 141 14.07 -20.12 1.30
C ALA A 141 12.63 -20.17 0.79
N ALA A 142 12.00 -19.01 0.57
CA ALA A 142 10.61 -18.90 0.18
C ALA A 142 10.40 -18.18 -1.17
N ASP A 143 9.36 -18.59 -1.88
CA ASP A 143 8.93 -17.97 -3.14
C ASP A 143 7.90 -16.84 -2.98
N ALA A 144 7.32 -16.73 -1.79
CA ALA A 144 6.36 -15.71 -1.38
C ALA A 144 6.15 -15.78 0.16
N PRO A 145 5.62 -14.71 0.77
CA PRO A 145 5.13 -14.74 2.14
C PRO A 145 4.02 -15.80 2.33
N VAL A 146 3.88 -16.32 3.55
CA VAL A 146 2.94 -17.41 3.84
C VAL A 146 1.48 -16.96 3.64
N THR A 147 0.68 -17.81 3.00
CA THR A 147 -0.74 -17.53 2.73
C THR A 147 -1.64 -17.97 3.89
N ALA A 148 -2.86 -17.45 3.96
CA ALA A 148 -3.84 -17.86 4.98
C ALA A 148 -4.07 -19.39 5.00
N ASP A 149 -4.18 -20.02 3.83
CA ASP A 149 -4.33 -21.48 3.71
C ASP A 149 -3.13 -22.24 4.28
N ALA A 150 -1.92 -21.75 4.01
CA ALA A 150 -0.70 -22.33 4.57
C ALA A 150 -0.61 -22.12 6.09
N MET A 151 -1.07 -20.98 6.60
CA MET A 151 -1.20 -20.74 8.03
C MET A 151 -2.20 -21.72 8.68
N PHE A 152 -3.37 -21.96 8.07
CA PHE A 152 -4.33 -22.95 8.56
C PHE A 152 -3.74 -24.37 8.54
N ALA A 153 -3.03 -24.74 7.47
CA ALA A 153 -2.36 -26.03 7.39
C ALA A 153 -1.33 -26.21 8.51
N LYS A 154 -0.54 -25.17 8.80
CA LYS A 154 0.41 -25.18 9.92
C LYS A 154 -0.29 -25.24 11.28
N ALA A 155 -1.42 -24.56 11.45
CA ALA A 155 -2.21 -24.64 12.67
C ALA A 155 -2.69 -26.08 12.93
N LYS A 156 -3.17 -26.78 11.88
CA LYS A 156 -3.57 -28.20 11.98
C LYS A 156 -2.40 -29.10 12.35
N GLU A 157 -1.25 -28.88 11.74
CA GLU A 157 -0.03 -29.62 12.07
C GLU A 157 0.36 -29.48 13.55
N LEU A 158 0.32 -28.24 14.08
CA LEU A 158 0.63 -27.97 15.49
C LEU A 158 -0.45 -28.49 16.45
N ALA A 159 -1.72 -28.51 16.03
CA ALA A 159 -2.82 -29.06 16.81
C ALA A 159 -2.71 -30.58 17.00
N ALA A 160 -2.01 -31.27 16.10
CA ALA A 160 -1.84 -32.72 16.10
C ALA A 160 -3.19 -33.45 16.28
N ASP A 161 -3.32 -34.26 17.33
CA ASP A 161 -4.53 -35.04 17.63
C ASP A 161 -5.51 -34.33 18.60
N ASP A 162 -5.32 -33.03 18.88
CA ASP A 162 -6.28 -32.26 19.69
C ASP A 162 -7.56 -31.99 18.87
N GLU A 163 -8.53 -32.91 18.97
CA GLU A 163 -9.79 -32.86 18.24
C GLU A 163 -10.56 -31.54 18.46
N ALA A 164 -10.42 -30.92 19.63
CA ALA A 164 -11.10 -29.66 19.91
C ALA A 164 -10.48 -28.50 19.12
N VAL A 165 -9.15 -28.42 19.09
CA VAL A 165 -8.44 -27.40 18.30
C VAL A 165 -8.62 -27.65 16.79
N VAL A 166 -8.54 -28.90 16.34
CA VAL A 166 -8.78 -29.27 14.94
C VAL A 166 -10.20 -28.86 14.49
N GLY A 167 -11.22 -29.11 15.32
CA GLY A 167 -12.58 -28.68 15.05
C GLY A 167 -12.71 -27.16 14.91
N LEU A 168 -12.06 -26.39 15.79
CA LEU A 168 -12.03 -24.92 15.69
C LEU A 168 -11.36 -24.43 14.40
N ILE A 169 -10.32 -25.12 13.94
CA ILE A 169 -9.64 -24.79 12.69
C ILE A 169 -10.56 -25.06 11.50
N ASP A 170 -11.22 -26.22 11.46
CA ASP A 170 -12.15 -26.57 10.38
C ASP A 170 -13.33 -25.59 10.28
N ASP A 171 -13.90 -25.21 11.42
CA ASP A 171 -14.95 -24.19 11.48
C ASP A 171 -14.43 -22.85 10.93
N ALA A 172 -13.24 -22.42 11.35
CA ALA A 172 -12.65 -21.17 10.90
C ALA A 172 -12.35 -21.15 9.38
N MET A 173 -11.88 -22.26 8.81
CA MET A 173 -11.67 -22.40 7.37
C MET A 173 -12.98 -22.29 6.58
N ALA A 174 -14.11 -22.74 7.15
CA ALA A 174 -15.41 -22.65 6.52
C ALA A 174 -16.05 -21.25 6.61
N GLU A 175 -15.66 -20.42 7.59
CA GLU A 175 -16.21 -19.07 7.78
C GLU A 175 -15.76 -18.07 6.69
N GLY A 176 -14.54 -18.21 6.15
CA GLY A 176 -14.00 -17.36 5.09
C GLY A 176 -14.01 -15.85 5.38
N SER A 177 -13.80 -15.02 4.35
CA SER A 177 -13.97 -13.57 4.45
C SER A 177 -15.45 -13.24 4.70
N ARG A 178 -15.73 -12.46 5.74
CA ARG A 178 -17.08 -12.02 6.10
C ARG A 178 -17.55 -10.80 5.29
N GLY A 179 -16.99 -10.59 4.10
CA GLY A 179 -17.38 -9.52 3.18
C GLY A 179 -16.90 -8.14 3.64
N ARG A 180 -15.62 -8.03 4.03
CA ARG A 180 -15.04 -6.76 4.44
C ARG A 180 -15.01 -5.81 3.24
N ILE A 181 -15.69 -4.67 3.35
CA ILE A 181 -15.69 -3.66 2.28
C ILE A 181 -14.35 -2.90 2.32
N GLY A 182 -13.65 -2.83 1.18
CA GLY A 182 -12.32 -2.20 1.06
C GLY A 182 -11.19 -3.22 1.02
N GLY A 183 -11.27 -4.17 0.08
CA GLY A 183 -10.22 -5.17 -0.14
C GLY A 183 -8.90 -4.51 -0.56
N SER A 184 -7.79 -5.17 -0.26
CA SER A 184 -6.46 -4.69 -0.62
C SER A 184 -6.07 -5.19 -2.01
N VAL A 185 -5.27 -4.42 -2.73
CA VAL A 185 -4.56 -4.90 -3.90
C VAL A 185 -3.17 -5.35 -3.46
N GLU A 186 -2.71 -6.50 -3.94
CA GLU A 186 -1.35 -6.99 -3.68
C GLU A 186 -0.57 -7.22 -4.97
N TRP A 187 0.74 -6.99 -4.90
CA TRP A 187 1.70 -7.36 -5.93
C TRP A 187 2.85 -8.14 -5.32
N LEU A 188 3.14 -9.32 -5.89
CA LEU A 188 4.31 -10.11 -5.50
C LEU A 188 5.56 -9.59 -6.22
N SER A 189 6.63 -9.37 -5.46
CA SER A 189 7.97 -9.16 -5.99
C SER A 189 8.95 -10.15 -5.39
N ARG A 190 9.92 -10.55 -6.22
CA ARG A 190 11.07 -11.36 -5.81
C ARG A 190 12.28 -10.47 -6.00
N LEU A 191 12.84 -9.97 -4.91
CA LEU A 191 13.89 -8.96 -4.92
C LEU A 191 15.20 -9.60 -4.46
N PRO A 192 16.12 -9.94 -5.38
CA PRO A 192 17.44 -10.45 -5.02
C PRO A 192 18.23 -9.48 -4.14
N SER A 193 19.20 -10.04 -3.43
CA SER A 193 20.11 -9.30 -2.55
C SER A 193 20.74 -8.11 -3.29
N GLY A 194 20.77 -6.94 -2.63
CA GLY A 194 21.39 -5.72 -3.16
C GLY A 194 20.60 -4.96 -4.22
N GLN A 195 19.48 -5.52 -4.73
CA GLN A 195 18.63 -4.81 -5.68
C GLN A 195 17.62 -3.88 -4.98
N THR A 196 17.06 -2.98 -5.77
CA THR A 196 16.01 -2.05 -5.34
C THR A 196 14.83 -2.08 -6.30
N ASP A 197 13.62 -2.26 -5.79
CA ASP A 197 12.38 -2.00 -6.53
C ASP A 197 11.90 -0.58 -6.26
N VAL A 198 11.38 0.09 -7.28
CA VAL A 198 10.63 1.35 -7.15
C VAL A 198 9.25 1.16 -7.77
N TRP A 199 8.23 1.45 -6.98
CA TRP A 199 6.84 1.40 -7.37
C TRP A 199 6.25 2.80 -7.46
N GLU A 200 5.61 3.10 -8.58
CA GLU A 200 4.82 4.31 -8.80
C GLU A 200 3.33 3.96 -8.60
N ILE A 201 2.70 4.56 -7.58
CA ILE A 201 1.31 4.25 -7.20
C ILE A 201 0.50 5.55 -7.15
N PRO A 202 -0.63 5.64 -7.87
CA PRO A 202 -1.48 6.82 -7.82
C PRO A 202 -2.40 6.78 -6.60
N TYR A 203 -2.50 7.91 -5.89
CA TYR A 203 -3.46 8.10 -4.81
C TYR A 203 -4.30 9.35 -5.01
N TYR A 204 -5.54 9.29 -4.55
CA TYR A 204 -6.46 10.42 -4.54
C TYR A 204 -6.27 11.30 -3.30
N GLY A 205 -6.33 12.61 -3.49
CA GLY A 205 -6.37 13.58 -2.40
C GLY A 205 -7.58 13.38 -1.50
N ASN A 206 -7.38 13.54 -0.20
CA ASN A 206 -8.37 13.35 0.87
C ASN A 206 -8.95 11.92 0.96
N SER A 207 -8.33 10.94 0.31
CA SER A 207 -8.62 9.52 0.51
C SER A 207 -7.59 8.91 1.44
N TYR A 208 -8.01 8.00 2.32
CA TYR A 208 -7.07 7.21 3.11
C TYR A 208 -6.17 6.40 2.18
N ALA A 209 -4.87 6.40 2.44
CA ALA A 209 -3.87 5.66 1.71
C ALA A 209 -3.09 4.79 2.70
N GLU A 210 -2.90 3.53 2.36
CA GLU A 210 -1.99 2.65 3.11
C GLU A 210 -1.08 1.88 2.16
N VAL A 211 0.14 1.63 2.63
CA VAL A 211 1.11 0.73 2.02
C VAL A 211 1.60 -0.22 3.09
N ALA A 212 1.59 -1.52 2.78
CA ALA A 212 2.39 -2.49 3.52
C ALA A 212 3.38 -3.19 2.60
N ILE A 213 4.57 -3.44 3.14
CA ILE A 213 5.50 -4.44 2.62
C ILE A 213 5.43 -5.62 3.57
N VAL A 214 5.20 -6.80 3.00
CA VAL A 214 5.14 -8.06 3.75
C VAL A 214 6.14 -9.01 3.12
N GLY A 215 7.32 -9.13 3.72
CA GLY A 215 8.35 -10.08 3.29
C GLY A 215 8.13 -11.51 3.81
N ASP A 216 8.87 -12.44 3.22
CA ASP A 216 8.84 -13.87 3.51
C ASP A 216 9.66 -14.30 4.75
N GLY A 217 10.44 -13.39 5.32
CA GLY A 217 11.29 -13.58 6.49
C GLY A 217 12.77 -13.78 6.18
N ASP A 218 13.18 -13.86 4.91
CA ASP A 218 14.51 -14.35 4.54
C ASP A 218 15.61 -13.27 4.56
N ALA A 219 15.23 -12.00 4.38
CA ALA A 219 16.20 -10.91 4.27
C ALA A 219 15.63 -9.56 4.71
N ASN A 220 16.50 -8.66 5.20
CA ASN A 220 16.13 -7.31 5.62
C ASN A 220 15.67 -6.44 4.43
N LEU A 221 14.53 -5.75 4.56
CA LEU A 221 14.03 -4.81 3.57
C LEU A 221 13.96 -3.39 4.14
N ASP A 222 14.69 -2.48 3.50
CA ASP A 222 14.64 -1.06 3.82
C ASP A 222 13.66 -0.37 2.86
N VAL A 223 12.79 0.49 3.39
CA VAL A 223 11.68 1.07 2.62
C VAL A 223 11.57 2.58 2.83
N ALA A 224 11.37 3.30 1.73
CA ALA A 224 11.01 4.72 1.72
C ALA A 224 9.76 4.93 0.89
N VAL A 225 8.83 5.74 1.41
CA VAL A 225 7.67 6.25 0.67
C VAL A 225 7.87 7.74 0.44
N THR A 226 7.85 8.19 -0.81
CA THR A 226 7.95 9.60 -1.19
C THR A 226 6.74 10.06 -2.02
N ASP A 227 6.45 11.36 -2.03
CA ASP A 227 5.50 11.94 -2.98
C ASP A 227 6.17 12.28 -4.34
N GLU A 228 5.39 12.82 -5.28
CA GLU A 228 5.90 13.16 -6.61
C GLU A 228 6.98 14.26 -6.63
N ASN A 229 7.13 14.99 -5.52
CA ASN A 229 8.14 16.04 -5.35
C ASN A 229 9.37 15.51 -4.59
N GLY A 230 9.39 14.23 -4.21
CA GLY A 230 10.46 13.60 -3.46
C GLY A 230 10.43 13.89 -1.96
N ASN A 231 9.35 14.43 -1.42
CA ASN A 231 9.20 14.57 0.03
C ASN A 231 8.95 13.19 0.65
N VAL A 232 9.67 12.88 1.73
CA VAL A 232 9.52 11.62 2.45
C VAL A 232 8.23 11.64 3.28
N ILE A 233 7.40 10.62 3.07
CA ILE A 233 6.17 10.33 3.79
C ILE A 233 6.47 9.34 4.91
N CYS A 234 7.10 8.22 4.56
CA CYS A 234 7.51 7.17 5.49
C CYS A 234 8.91 6.68 5.17
N TYR A 235 9.61 6.23 6.20
CA TYR A 235 10.97 5.75 6.10
C TYR A 235 11.26 4.72 7.19
N ASP A 236 11.64 3.52 6.80
CA ASP A 236 12.04 2.45 7.71
C ASP A 236 13.32 1.78 7.22
N VAL A 237 14.22 1.56 8.17
CA VAL A 237 15.51 0.85 8.02
C VAL A 237 15.78 0.01 9.27
N SER A 238 14.70 -0.36 9.97
CA SER A 238 14.76 -1.36 11.02
C SER A 238 15.15 -2.70 10.41
N TRP A 239 15.59 -3.62 11.27
CA TRP A 239 15.94 -4.96 10.85
C TRP A 239 14.66 -5.80 10.68
N SER A 240 13.86 -5.44 9.69
CA SER A 240 12.56 -6.01 9.37
C SER A 240 12.44 -6.16 7.87
N ASP A 241 11.63 -7.11 7.44
CA ASP A 241 11.18 -7.23 6.07
C ASP A 241 9.70 -6.86 5.91
N LYS A 242 9.14 -6.29 6.98
CA LYS A 242 7.77 -5.82 7.08
C LYS A 242 7.77 -4.34 7.39
N LEU A 243 6.99 -3.59 6.62
CA LEU A 243 6.74 -2.17 6.84
C LEU A 243 5.24 -1.92 6.71
N TYR A 244 4.72 -1.01 7.53
CA TYR A 244 3.41 -0.40 7.34
C TYR A 244 3.52 1.12 7.37
N CYS A 245 2.86 1.78 6.44
CA CYS A 245 2.77 3.23 6.35
C CYS A 245 1.37 3.63 5.90
N ASP A 246 0.75 4.56 6.62
CA ASP A 246 -0.52 5.15 6.24
C ASP A 246 -0.48 6.67 6.26
N TRP A 247 -1.25 7.28 5.37
CA TRP A 247 -1.39 8.72 5.27
C TRP A 247 -2.69 9.09 4.57
N THR A 248 -2.95 10.39 4.45
CA THR A 248 -4.03 10.92 3.63
C THR A 248 -3.40 11.94 2.71
N PRO A 249 -3.33 11.74 1.37
CA PRO A 249 -2.76 12.73 0.47
C PRO A 249 -3.53 14.04 0.56
N ALA A 250 -2.84 15.17 0.57
CA ALA A 250 -3.49 16.48 0.50
C ALA A 250 -4.06 16.75 -0.91
N TRP A 251 -3.44 16.20 -1.95
CA TRP A 251 -3.88 16.31 -3.35
C TRP A 251 -3.64 15.01 -4.12
N ASP A 252 -4.34 14.86 -5.25
CA ASP A 252 -4.11 13.76 -6.20
C ASP A 252 -2.66 13.77 -6.71
N GLY A 253 -1.97 12.65 -6.58
CA GLY A 253 -0.55 12.56 -6.90
C GLY A 253 -0.04 11.12 -6.97
N TYR A 254 1.20 10.99 -7.41
CA TYR A 254 1.91 9.71 -7.42
C TYR A 254 2.79 9.60 -6.20
N PHE A 255 2.84 8.39 -5.64
CA PHE A 255 3.74 8.06 -4.55
C PHE A 255 4.75 7.00 -4.96
N TYR A 256 5.98 7.32 -4.59
CA TYR A 256 7.26 6.63 -4.55
C TYR A 256 7.43 5.51 -3.52
N VAL A 257 7.06 4.24 -3.73
CA VAL A 257 7.45 3.18 -2.79
C VAL A 257 8.77 2.56 -3.25
N THR A 258 9.85 2.84 -2.54
CA THR A 258 11.17 2.27 -2.82
C THR A 258 11.52 1.20 -1.81
N VAL A 259 11.77 -0.03 -2.28
CA VAL A 259 12.11 -1.19 -1.45
C VAL A 259 13.50 -1.67 -1.82
N GLN A 260 14.42 -1.71 -0.86
CA GLN A 260 15.78 -2.22 -1.06
C GLN A 260 16.02 -3.47 -0.23
N ASN A 261 16.56 -4.51 -0.86
CA ASN A 261 17.00 -5.69 -0.14
C ASN A 261 18.43 -5.50 0.38
N MET A 262 18.53 -5.38 1.70
CA MET A 262 19.79 -5.22 2.44
C MET A 262 20.33 -6.54 3.00
N GLY A 263 19.59 -7.63 2.82
CA GLY A 263 19.99 -8.97 3.26
C GLY A 263 20.92 -9.68 2.29
N GLY A 264 21.39 -10.85 2.71
CA GLY A 264 22.30 -11.72 1.95
C GLY A 264 21.61 -12.70 1.02
N SER A 265 20.27 -12.72 0.98
CA SER A 265 19.47 -13.64 0.17
C SER A 265 18.33 -12.86 -0.48
N ARG A 266 17.68 -13.42 -1.51
CA ARG A 266 16.44 -12.86 -2.07
C ARG A 266 15.37 -12.79 -0.98
N ASN A 267 14.59 -11.71 -0.98
CA ASN A 267 13.33 -11.64 -0.25
C ASN A 267 12.19 -11.63 -1.27
N SER A 268 11.20 -12.48 -1.06
CA SER A 268 9.92 -12.42 -1.76
C SER A 268 8.92 -11.67 -0.89
N TYR A 269 8.40 -10.55 -1.38
CA TYR A 269 7.48 -9.72 -0.62
C TYR A 269 6.21 -9.38 -1.39
N TYR A 270 5.11 -9.19 -0.66
CA TYR A 270 3.92 -8.52 -1.16
C TYR A 270 4.01 -7.03 -0.87
N LEU A 271 3.82 -6.21 -1.90
CA LEU A 271 3.40 -4.82 -1.72
C LEU A 271 1.88 -4.79 -1.70
N MET A 272 1.30 -4.20 -0.66
CA MET A 272 -0.14 -4.12 -0.48
C MET A 272 -0.61 -2.67 -0.36
N THR A 273 -1.71 -2.34 -1.02
CA THR A 273 -2.40 -1.03 -0.90
C THR A 273 -3.92 -1.22 -0.76
N ASN A 274 -4.64 -0.14 -0.47
CA ASN A 274 -6.11 -0.10 -0.44
C ASN A 274 -6.74 0.30 -1.80
#